data_AF-A0A957QLG2-F1
#
_entry.id   AF-A0A957QLG2-F1
#
_cell.length_a   1.000
_cell.length_b   1.000
_cell.length_c   1.000
_cell.angle_alpha   90.00
_cell.angle_beta   90.00
_cell.angle_gamma   90.00
#
_symmetry.space_group_name_H-M   'P 1'
#
loop_
_entity.id
_entity.type
_entity.pdbx_description
1 polymer ?
#
loop_
_entity_poly.entity_id
_entity_poly.type
_entity_poly.pdbx_seq_one_letter_code
_entity_poly.pdbx_strand_id
1 'polypeptide(L)' 'TITQLALLWAKDQPGITAPIIGPRTMGHLDDALGILDKSLDPADVALFDELVPPGNAVADFHNSNPWMKARVQG' A
#
# COMPACT_ATOMS: atom_id res chain seq x y z
N THR A 1 2.68 -0.23 -13.48
CA THR A 1 3.84 -1.03 -13.00
C THR A 1 3.56 -1.56 -11.61
N ILE A 2 4.39 -2.44 -11.05
CA ILE A 2 4.25 -2.89 -9.65
C ILE A 2 4.34 -1.68 -8.69
N THR A 3 5.25 -0.75 -8.98
CA THR A 3 5.37 0.53 -8.26
C THR A 3 4.05 1.30 -8.25
N GLN A 4 3.44 1.51 -9.41
CA GLN A 4 2.17 2.21 -9.52
C GLN A 4 1.05 1.49 -8.78
N LEU A 5 0.97 0.16 -8.84
CA LEU A 5 -0.05 -0.60 -8.11
C LEU A 5 0.07 -0.40 -6.59
N ALA A 6 1.29 -0.53 -6.05
CA ALA A 6 1.55 -0.36 -4.64
C ALA A 6 1.24 1.07 -4.15
N LEU A 7 1.63 2.08 -4.94
CA LEU A 7 1.36 3.47 -4.61
C LEU A 7 -0.12 3.82 -4.75
N LEU A 8 -0.81 3.27 -5.75
CA LEU A 8 -2.25 3.48 -5.94
C LEU A 8 -3.05 2.86 -4.80
N TRP A 9 -2.68 1.65 -4.37
CA TRP A 9 -3.27 1.02 -3.18
C TRP A 9 -3.12 1.90 -1.94
N ALA A 10 -1.91 2.40 -1.67
CA ALA A 10 -1.65 3.27 -0.52
C ALA A 10 -2.41 4.60 -0.63
N LYS A 11 -2.41 5.23 -1.80
CA LYS A 11 -3.11 6.51 -2.06
C LYS A 11 -4.61 6.41 -1.77
N ASP A 12 -5.24 5.29 -2.09
CA ASP A 12 -6.69 5.14 -2.02
C ASP A 12 -7.20 4.56 -0.69
N GLN A 13 -6.32 4.29 0.29
CA GLN A 13 -6.76 3.81 1.61
C GLN A 13 -7.48 4.90 2.43
N PRO A 14 -8.47 4.51 3.25
CA PRO A 14 -9.10 5.43 4.19
C PRO A 14 -8.09 6.07 5.15
N GLY A 15 -8.12 7.40 5.26
CA GLY A 15 -7.27 8.16 6.17
C GLY A 15 -5.84 8.44 5.67
N ILE A 16 -5.48 7.97 4.46
CA ILE A 16 -4.21 8.33 3.83
C ILE A 16 -4.39 9.60 2.99
N THR A 17 -3.62 10.64 3.31
CA THR A 17 -3.60 11.89 2.52
C THR A 17 -2.71 11.77 1.29
N ALA A 18 -1.50 11.21 1.45
CA ALA A 18 -0.56 11.00 0.35
C ALA A 18 0.52 9.96 0.73
N PRO A 19 0.90 9.06 -0.20
CA PRO A 19 2.08 8.22 -0.03
C PRO A 19 3.37 9.04 -0.24
N ILE A 20 4.38 8.78 0.59
CA ILE A 20 5.71 9.40 0.45
C ILE A 20 6.60 8.47 -0.40
N ILE A 21 7.27 9.03 -1.40
CA ILE A 21 8.17 8.30 -2.30
C ILE A 21 9.59 8.86 -2.27
N GLY A 22 10.59 8.00 -2.47
CA GLY A 22 12.02 8.36 -2.53
C GLY A 22 12.65 7.99 -3.88
N PRO A 23 12.23 8.60 -5.00
CA PRO A 23 12.79 8.30 -6.32
C PRO A 23 14.29 8.64 -6.36
N ARG A 24 15.09 7.77 -6.99
CA ARG A 24 16.54 7.95 -7.19
C ARG A 24 16.89 8.51 -8.57
N THR A 25 15.93 8.49 -9.49
CA THR A 25 16.05 8.95 -10.87
C THR A 25 14.75 9.63 -11.29
N MET A 26 14.80 10.45 -12.35
CA MET A 26 13.59 11.06 -12.92
C MET A 26 12.61 10.01 -13.43
N GLY A 27 13.08 8.93 -14.04
CA GLY A 27 12.20 7.85 -14.50
C GLY A 27 11.38 7.19 -13.39
N HIS A 28 11.91 7.11 -12.16
CA HIS A 28 11.13 6.62 -11.01
C HIS A 28 10.03 7.61 -10.62
N LEU A 29 10.33 8.91 -10.67
CA LEU A 29 9.35 9.95 -10.38
C LEU A 29 8.25 9.95 -11.44
N ASP A 30 8.62 9.89 -12.72
CA ASP A 30 7.68 9.88 -13.84
C ASP A 30 6.77 8.63 -13.80
N ASP A 31 7.31 7.45 -13.48
CA ASP A 31 6.49 6.24 -13.29
C ASP A 31 5.52 6.41 -12.12
N ALA A 32 5.96 6.98 -10.99
CA ALA A 32 5.12 7.19 -9.81
C ALA A 32 4.00 8.21 -10.06
N LEU A 33 4.28 9.30 -10.80
CA LEU A 33 3.28 10.32 -11.13
C LEU A 33 2.14 9.79 -12.00
N GLY A 34 2.36 8.68 -12.71
CA GLY A 34 1.33 8.03 -13.52
C GLY A 34 0.13 7.46 -12.74
N ILE A 35 0.08 7.58 -11.41
CA ILE A 35 -1.08 7.17 -10.59
C ILE A 35 -2.04 8.31 -10.26
N LEU A 36 -1.68 9.58 -10.53
CA LEU A 36 -2.45 10.74 -10.05
C LEU A 36 -3.90 10.73 -10.56
N ASP A 37 -4.08 10.35 -11.82
CA ASP A 37 -5.39 10.28 -12.48
C ASP A 37 -6.01 8.87 -12.44
N LYS A 38 -5.54 8.01 -11.53
CA LYS A 38 -6.00 6.63 -11.38
C LYS A 38 -6.67 6.40 -10.03
N SER A 39 -7.55 5.42 -10.03
CA SER A 39 -8.21 4.88 -8.84
C SER A 39 -8.12 3.37 -8.85
N LEU A 40 -7.99 2.77 -7.67
CA LEU A 40 -8.02 1.33 -7.50
C LEU A 40 -9.45 0.80 -7.70
N ASP A 41 -9.58 -0.38 -8.33
CA ASP A 41 -10.87 -1.06 -8.42
C ASP A 41 -11.30 -1.55 -7.03
N PRO A 42 -12.54 -1.29 -6.57
CA PRO A 42 -13.04 -1.84 -5.33
C PRO A 42 -12.91 -3.37 -5.20
N ALA A 43 -12.94 -4.11 -6.32
CA ALA A 43 -12.74 -5.55 -6.33
C ALA A 43 -11.29 -5.94 -5.95
N ASP A 44 -10.30 -5.14 -6.35
CA ASP A 44 -8.90 -5.37 -6.01
C ASP A 44 -8.66 -5.15 -4.50
N VAL A 45 -9.37 -4.20 -3.88
CA VAL A 45 -9.29 -3.97 -2.43
C VAL A 45 -9.66 -5.24 -1.66
N ALA A 46 -10.78 -5.86 -2.01
CA ALA A 46 -11.24 -7.08 -1.36
C ALA A 46 -10.24 -8.24 -1.55
N LEU A 47 -9.65 -8.36 -2.73
CA LEU A 47 -8.63 -9.36 -3.03
C LEU A 47 -7.37 -9.16 -2.17
N PHE A 48 -6.93 -7.92 -1.99
CA PHE A 48 -5.75 -7.61 -1.17
C PHE A 48 -6.00 -7.84 0.31
N ASP A 49 -7.20 -7.51 0.82
CA ASP A 49 -7.58 -7.78 2.21
C ASP A 49 -7.68 -9.29 2.49
N GLU A 50 -8.08 -10.11 1.51
CA GLU A 50 -8.03 -11.56 1.65
C GLU A 50 -6.57 -12.08 1.73
N LEU A 51 -5.68 -11.52 0.90
CA LEU A 51 -4.28 -11.93 0.85
C LEU A 51 -3.47 -11.48 2.08
N VAL A 52 -3.70 -10.24 2.52
CA VAL A 52 -3.04 -9.60 3.67
C VAL A 52 -4.10 -8.86 4.48
N PRO A 53 -4.67 -9.47 5.54
CA PRO A 53 -5.77 -8.86 6.26
C PRO A 53 -5.40 -7.51 6.89
N PRO A 54 -6.36 -6.58 7.05
CA PRO A 54 -6.10 -5.26 7.63
C PRO A 54 -5.37 -5.30 8.98
N GLY A 55 -4.41 -4.41 9.15
CA GLY A 55 -3.59 -4.32 10.37
C GLY A 55 -2.54 -5.43 10.52
N ASN A 56 -2.25 -6.18 9.46
CA ASN A 56 -1.11 -7.10 9.40
C ASN A 56 0.05 -6.51 8.61
N ALA A 57 1.24 -7.05 8.81
CA ALA A 57 2.42 -6.75 8.01
C ALA A 57 3.13 -8.06 7.67
N VAL A 58 3.57 -8.19 6.41
CA VAL A 58 4.38 -9.33 5.96
C VAL A 58 5.83 -8.86 5.85
N ALA A 59 6.55 -8.94 6.97
CA ALA A 59 7.96 -8.58 7.02
C ALA A 59 8.69 -9.37 8.12
N ASP A 60 9.90 -9.84 7.82
CA ASP A 60 10.68 -10.69 8.73
C ASP A 60 11.01 -10.00 10.06
N PHE A 61 11.16 -8.67 10.05
CA PHE A 61 11.48 -7.88 11.24
C PHE A 61 10.25 -7.53 12.10
N HIS A 62 9.04 -7.87 11.64
CA HIS A 62 7.80 -7.65 12.39
C HIS A 62 7.28 -8.91 13.09
N ASN A 63 7.80 -10.10 12.75
CA ASN A 63 7.32 -11.40 13.27
C ASN A 63 7.62 -11.68 14.76
N SER A 64 8.50 -10.92 15.41
CA SER A 64 8.95 -11.15 16.80
C SER A 64 8.59 -10.01 17.77
N ASN A 65 7.83 -9.01 17.30
CA ASN A 65 7.54 -7.82 18.07
C ASN A 65 6.18 -7.91 18.81
N PRO A 66 6.15 -7.96 20.16
CA PRO A 66 4.93 -8.19 20.94
C PRO A 66 3.89 -7.04 20.88
N TRP A 67 4.27 -5.89 20.31
CA TRP A 67 3.45 -4.68 20.21
C TRP A 67 2.69 -4.56 18.88
N MET A 68 3.03 -5.36 17.87
CA MET A 68 2.14 -5.57 16.72
C MET A 68 1.19 -6.71 17.03
N LYS A 69 0.06 -6.37 17.62
CA LYS A 69 -1.10 -7.25 17.62
C LYS A 69 -1.71 -7.18 16.23
N ALA A 70 -1.22 -8.04 15.34
CA ALA A 70 -1.81 -8.20 14.02
C ALA A 70 -3.29 -8.61 14.19
N ARG A 71 -4.19 -7.92 13.47
CA ARG A 71 -5.67 -7.97 13.46
C ARG A 71 -6.33 -6.78 14.20
N VAL A 72 -6.69 -5.77 13.41
CA VAL A 72 -7.80 -4.87 13.74
C VAL A 72 -9.09 -5.66 13.44
N GLN A 73 -9.88 -5.99 14.45
CA GLN A 73 -11.25 -6.46 14.23
C GLN A 73 -12.11 -5.23 13.92
N GLY A 74 -12.83 -5.28 12.80
CA GLY A 74 -13.89 -4.32 12.47
C GLY A 74 -15.09 -4.47 13.40
#